data_AF-F0NM57-F1
#
_entry.id   AF-F0NM57-F1
#
_cell.length_a   1.000
_cell.length_b   1.000
_cell.length_c   1.000
_cell.angle_alpha   90.00
_cell.angle_beta   90.00
_cell.angle_gamma   90.00
#
_symmetry.space_group_name_H-M   'P 1'
#
loop_
_entity.id
_entity.type
_entity.pdbx_description
1 polymer ?
#
loop_
_entity_poly.entity_id
_entity_poly.type
_entity_poly.pdbx_seq_one_letter_code
_entity_poly.pdbx_strand_id
1 'polypeptide(L)'
;MELGTIYIFLISFLSNFIVYLIYKYYFYGKISNKISLVEKYEERLKSIASSKRREKTYKKISKELESYISSIRYYMFLRSMILVGVYIVDLVIILNYLNTNIYLPFYIPYLTVKSNNGEYLMLNGSLFEFIASYILFTPLSLRSNLKTR
;
A
#
# COMPACT_ATOMS: atom_id res chain seq x y z
N MET A 1 -26.22 7.29 -9.38
CA MET A 1 -24.79 7.34 -9.08
C MET A 1 -24.23 8.54 -9.79
N GLU A 2 -23.67 9.50 -9.07
CA GLU A 2 -23.15 10.73 -9.67
C GLU A 2 -21.91 10.41 -10.53
N LEU A 3 -21.71 11.16 -11.61
CA LEU A 3 -20.53 10.99 -12.48
C LEU A 3 -19.22 11.13 -11.69
N GLY A 4 -19.20 11.99 -10.66
CA GLY A 4 -18.06 12.17 -9.78
C GLY A 4 -17.67 10.89 -9.03
N THR A 5 -18.65 10.12 -8.53
CA THR A 5 -18.40 8.86 -7.82
C THR A 5 -17.70 7.85 -8.73
N ILE A 6 -18.13 7.75 -10.00
CA ILE A 6 -17.51 6.87 -11.00
C ILE A 6 -16.06 7.29 -11.25
N TYR A 7 -15.80 8.59 -11.41
CA TYR A 7 -14.44 9.10 -11.60
C TYR A 7 -13.54 8.84 -10.39
N ILE A 8 -14.05 9.00 -9.16
CA ILE A 8 -13.31 8.67 -7.94
C ILE A 8 -12.91 7.19 -7.94
N PHE A 9 -13.85 6.28 -8.21
CA PHE A 9 -13.53 4.85 -8.31
C PHE A 9 -12.50 4.55 -9.39
N LEU A 10 -12.62 5.18 -10.56
CA LEU A 10 -11.73 4.95 -11.70
C LEU A 10 -10.31 5.48 -11.43
N ILE A 11 -10.18 6.67 -10.83
CA ILE A 11 -8.89 7.22 -10.38
C ILE A 11 -8.27 6.28 -9.35
N SER A 12 -9.00 5.93 -8.29
CA SER A 12 -8.51 5.04 -7.24
C SER A 12 -8.07 3.68 -7.77
N PHE A 13 -8.81 3.11 -8.72
CA PHE A 13 -8.45 1.86 -9.40
C PHE A 13 -7.17 2.01 -10.23
N LEU A 14 -7.11 3.01 -11.12
CA LEU A 14 -5.99 3.21 -12.02
C LEU A 14 -4.70 3.53 -11.25
N SER A 15 -4.78 4.38 -10.24
CA SER A 15 -3.65 4.72 -9.37
C SER A 15 -3.11 3.48 -8.64
N ASN A 16 -3.99 2.67 -8.05
CA ASN A 16 -3.57 1.40 -7.42
C ASN A 16 -2.99 0.41 -8.43
N PHE A 17 -3.55 0.36 -9.64
CA PHE A 17 -3.05 -0.49 -10.72
C PHE A 17 -1.66 -0.04 -11.19
N ILE A 18 -1.42 1.25 -11.34
CA ILE A 18 -0.09 1.81 -11.68
C ILE A 18 0.92 1.44 -10.59
N VAL A 19 0.57 1.63 -9.31
CA VAL A 19 1.45 1.25 -8.20
C VAL A 19 1.75 -0.26 -8.22
N TYR A 20 0.75 -1.09 -8.54
CA TYR A 20 0.95 -2.53 -8.74
C TYR A 20 1.92 -2.83 -9.89
N LEU A 21 1.82 -2.14 -11.03
CA LEU A 21 2.74 -2.33 -12.15
C LEU A 21 4.17 -1.92 -11.77
N ILE A 22 4.35 -0.78 -11.09
CA ILE A 22 5.65 -0.35 -10.56
C ILE A 22 6.21 -1.42 -9.64
N TYR A 23 5.40 -1.96 -8.73
CA TYR A 23 5.81 -3.06 -7.89
C TYR A 23 6.27 -4.28 -8.72
N LYS A 24 5.44 -4.74 -9.64
CA LYS A 24 5.65 -5.97 -10.41
C LYS A 24 6.92 -5.90 -11.25
N TYR A 25 7.15 -4.78 -11.94
CA TYR A 25 8.26 -4.66 -12.88
C TYR A 25 9.55 -4.15 -12.24
N TYR A 26 9.47 -3.29 -11.23
CA TYR A 26 10.67 -2.66 -10.66
C TYR A 26 11.11 -3.28 -9.32
N PHE A 27 10.16 -3.52 -8.40
CA PHE A 27 10.49 -3.94 -7.04
C PHE A 27 10.54 -5.45 -6.84
N TYR A 28 9.62 -6.20 -7.47
CA TYR A 28 9.45 -7.64 -7.25
C TYR A 28 10.75 -8.42 -7.41
N GLY A 29 11.44 -8.26 -8.55
CA GLY A 29 12.69 -8.96 -8.82
C GLY A 29 13.80 -8.60 -7.84
N LYS A 30 13.92 -7.31 -7.49
CA LYS A 30 14.95 -6.81 -6.56
C LYS A 30 14.73 -7.35 -5.15
N ILE A 31 13.50 -7.28 -4.65
CA ILE A 31 13.13 -7.77 -3.32
C ILE A 31 13.27 -9.29 -3.26
N SER A 32 12.70 -10.02 -4.23
CA SER A 32 12.72 -11.49 -4.25
C SER A 32 14.14 -12.05 -4.33
N ASN A 33 15.03 -11.42 -5.09
CA ASN A 33 16.44 -11.83 -5.17
C ASN A 33 17.17 -11.61 -3.83
N LYS A 34 16.95 -10.48 -3.16
CA LYS A 34 17.57 -10.24 -1.85
C LYS A 34 17.02 -11.18 -0.77
N ILE A 35 15.73 -11.48 -0.80
CA ILE A 35 15.11 -12.46 0.12
C ILE A 35 15.72 -13.84 -0.10
N SER A 36 15.84 -14.32 -1.34
CA SER A 36 16.40 -15.64 -1.61
C SER A 36 17.87 -15.77 -1.21
N LEU A 37 18.64 -14.68 -1.32
CA LEU A 37 20.00 -14.63 -0.78
C LEU A 37 19.99 -14.79 0.74
N VAL A 38 19.16 -14.03 1.46
CA VAL A 38 19.03 -14.15 2.93
C VAL A 38 18.64 -15.58 3.33
N GLU A 39 17.64 -16.18 2.67
CA GLU A 39 17.20 -17.55 2.91
C GLU A 39 18.35 -18.57 2.75
N LYS A 40 19.16 -18.44 1.67
CA LYS A 40 20.34 -19.31 1.47
C LYS A 40 21.37 -19.20 2.59
N TYR A 41 21.64 -17.98 3.07
CA TYR A 41 22.57 -17.79 4.19
C TYR A 41 22.01 -18.35 5.50
N GLU A 42 20.70 -18.21 5.75
CA GLU A 42 20.04 -18.80 6.92
C GLU A 42 20.05 -20.33 6.87
N GLU A 43 19.76 -20.95 5.73
CA GLU A 43 19.83 -22.39 5.54
C GLU A 43 21.24 -22.93 5.80
N ARG A 44 22.27 -22.25 5.26
CA ARG A 44 23.67 -22.60 5.50
C ARG A 44 24.06 -22.48 6.98
N LEU A 45 23.48 -21.54 7.73
CA LEU A 45 23.72 -21.44 9.17
C LEU A 45 23.00 -22.55 9.94
N LYS A 46 21.78 -22.92 9.53
CA LYS A 46 21.00 -24.00 10.14
C LYS A 46 21.64 -25.37 9.94
N SER A 47 22.31 -25.61 8.81
CA SER A 47 23.00 -26.87 8.54
C SER A 47 24.26 -27.10 9.40
N ILE A 48 24.75 -26.09 10.12
CA ILE A 48 25.92 -26.21 10.99
C ILE A 48 25.47 -26.69 12.38
N ALA A 49 25.72 -27.97 12.69
CA ALA A 49 25.35 -28.58 13.97
C ALA A 49 26.05 -27.96 15.18
N SER A 50 27.32 -27.54 15.04
CA SER A 50 28.09 -26.96 16.15
C SER A 50 27.76 -25.47 16.34
N SER A 51 27.20 -25.12 17.50
CA SER A 51 26.88 -23.75 17.91
C SER A 51 28.08 -22.80 17.78
N LYS A 52 29.26 -23.22 18.24
CA LYS A 52 30.51 -22.45 18.18
C LYS A 52 30.96 -22.17 16.74
N ARG A 53 30.82 -23.15 15.84
CA ARG A 53 31.13 -22.97 14.40
C ARG A 53 30.08 -22.09 13.70
N ARG A 54 28.81 -22.22 14.08
CA ARG A 54 27.70 -21.42 13.57
C ARG A 54 27.88 -19.94 13.90
N GLU A 55 28.21 -19.62 15.15
CA GLU A 55 28.45 -18.23 15.58
C GLU A 55 29.67 -17.61 14.87
N LYS A 56 30.77 -18.36 14.73
CA LYS A 56 31.96 -17.89 13.99
C LYS A 56 31.65 -17.64 12.51
N THR A 57 30.79 -18.46 11.91
CA THR A 57 30.36 -18.29 10.52
C THR A 57 29.44 -17.08 10.40
N TYR A 58 28.47 -16.94 11.30
CA TYR A 58 27.58 -15.78 11.38
C TYR A 58 28.36 -14.46 11.45
N LYS A 59 29.35 -14.34 12.33
CA LYS A 59 30.19 -13.12 12.43
C LYS A 59 30.93 -12.77 11.14
N LYS A 60 31.23 -13.76 10.28
CA LYS A 60 31.87 -13.52 8.98
C LYS A 60 30.89 -12.99 7.94
N ILE A 61 29.64 -13.46 7.97
CA ILE A 61 28.61 -13.14 6.97
C ILE A 61 27.61 -12.07 7.45
N SER A 62 27.65 -11.68 8.72
CA SER A 62 26.65 -10.79 9.33
C SER A 62 26.56 -9.46 8.60
N LYS A 63 27.69 -8.89 8.20
CA LYS A 63 27.74 -7.64 7.44
C LYS A 63 27.06 -7.75 6.08
N GLU A 64 27.21 -8.87 5.39
CA GLU A 64 26.53 -9.14 4.10
C GLU A 64 25.03 -9.36 4.30
N LEU A 65 24.66 -10.15 5.31
CA LEU A 65 23.26 -10.43 5.66
C LEU A 65 22.52 -9.14 6.03
N GLU A 66 23.12 -8.31 6.89
CA GLU A 66 22.60 -7.00 7.26
C GLU A 66 22.47 -6.08 6.04
N SER A 67 23.41 -6.12 5.10
CA SER A 67 23.34 -5.35 3.85
C SER A 67 22.13 -5.78 2.99
N TYR A 68 21.86 -7.08 2.87
CA TYR A 68 20.71 -7.59 2.12
C TYR A 68 19.39 -7.24 2.81
N ILE A 69 19.30 -7.42 4.12
CA ILE A 69 18.10 -7.04 4.90
C ILE A 69 17.87 -5.52 4.79
N SER A 70 18.92 -4.71 4.90
CA SER A 70 18.82 -3.26 4.73
C SER A 70 18.34 -2.89 3.33
N SER A 71 18.82 -3.57 2.30
CA SER A 71 18.35 -3.39 0.92
C SER A 71 16.87 -3.72 0.77
N ILE A 72 16.40 -4.83 1.37
CA ILE A 72 14.98 -5.21 1.36
C ILE A 72 14.13 -4.11 2.01
N ARG A 73 14.52 -3.65 3.21
CA ARG A 73 13.83 -2.57 3.92
C ARG A 73 13.77 -1.30 3.08
N TYR A 74 14.88 -0.93 2.45
CA TYR A 74 14.95 0.24 1.58
C TYR A 74 13.96 0.15 0.42
N TYR A 75 13.89 -1.00 -0.28
CA TYR A 75 12.94 -1.19 -1.37
C TYR A 75 11.48 -1.21 -0.89
N MET A 76 11.20 -1.81 0.26
CA MET A 76 9.87 -1.77 0.88
C MET A 76 9.47 -0.35 1.27
N PHE A 77 10.40 0.43 1.82
CA PHE A 77 10.18 1.83 2.17
C PHE A 77 9.88 2.69 0.94
N LEU A 78 10.68 2.56 -0.13
CA LEU A 78 10.44 3.26 -1.39
C LEU A 78 9.07 2.93 -1.98
N ARG A 79 8.67 1.66 -1.95
CA ARG A 79 7.35 1.24 -2.39
C ARG A 79 6.25 1.94 -1.59
N SER A 80 6.37 1.98 -0.26
CA SER A 80 5.42 2.67 0.61
C SER A 80 5.37 4.18 0.34
N MET A 81 6.51 4.81 0.08
CA MET A 81 6.56 6.24 -0.28
C MET A 81 5.87 6.53 -1.61
N ILE A 82 6.07 5.69 -2.63
CA ILE A 82 5.39 5.82 -3.92
C ILE A 82 3.88 5.71 -3.73
N LEU A 83 3.45 4.70 -2.96
CA LEU A 83 2.05 4.48 -2.64
C LEU A 83 1.42 5.73 -1.98
N VAL A 84 2.04 6.24 -0.91
CA VAL A 84 1.58 7.47 -0.22
C VAL A 84 1.60 8.68 -1.14
N GLY A 85 2.63 8.84 -1.96
CA GLY A 85 2.75 9.95 -2.90
C GLY A 85 1.62 9.98 -3.92
N VAL A 86 1.30 8.82 -4.51
CA VAL A 86 0.16 8.66 -5.43
C VAL A 86 -1.15 9.04 -4.74
N TYR A 87 -1.34 8.63 -3.49
CA TYR A 87 -2.55 8.93 -2.73
C TYR A 87 -2.73 10.40 -2.38
N ILE A 88 -1.64 11.11 -2.09
CA ILE A 88 -1.69 12.56 -1.90
C ILE A 88 -2.09 13.25 -3.21
N VAL A 89 -1.55 12.81 -4.34
CA VAL A 89 -1.91 13.35 -5.66
C VAL A 89 -3.38 13.09 -5.97
N ASP A 90 -3.86 11.86 -5.80
CA ASP A 90 -5.26 11.49 -6.01
C ASP A 90 -6.20 12.33 -5.11
N LEU A 91 -5.86 12.48 -3.83
CA LEU A 91 -6.62 13.28 -2.88
C LEU A 91 -6.73 14.74 -3.33
N VAL A 92 -5.62 15.35 -3.76
CA VAL A 92 -5.60 16.73 -4.27
C VAL A 92 -6.46 16.86 -5.52
N ILE A 93 -6.42 15.88 -6.44
CA ILE A 93 -7.25 15.89 -7.65
C ILE A 93 -8.73 15.80 -7.27
N ILE A 94 -9.09 14.86 -6.41
CA ILE A 94 -10.49 14.61 -6.03
C ILE A 94 -11.06 15.82 -5.31
N LEU A 95 -10.37 16.37 -4.32
CA LEU A 95 -10.88 17.51 -3.54
C LEU A 95 -11.06 18.79 -4.36
N ASN A 96 -10.21 19.02 -5.37
CA ASN A 96 -10.28 20.25 -6.17
C ASN A 96 -11.20 20.14 -7.40
N TYR A 97 -11.36 18.94 -7.96
CA TYR A 97 -12.05 18.78 -9.25
C TYR A 97 -13.30 17.90 -9.20
N LEU A 98 -13.52 17.14 -8.12
CA LEU A 98 -14.66 16.22 -8.00
C LEU A 98 -15.44 16.53 -6.72
N ASN A 99 -16.62 17.10 -6.88
CA ASN A 99 -17.56 17.26 -5.78
C ASN A 99 -18.68 16.23 -5.92
N THR A 100 -18.80 15.33 -4.95
CA THR A 100 -19.87 14.34 -4.88
C THR A 100 -20.72 14.55 -3.65
N ASN A 101 -22.03 14.53 -3.88
CA ASN A 101 -23.01 14.67 -2.83
C ASN A 101 -23.41 13.28 -2.34
N ILE A 102 -23.10 12.99 -1.09
CA ILE A 102 -23.56 11.77 -0.42
C ILE A 102 -24.71 12.14 0.48
N TYR A 103 -25.84 11.47 0.31
CA TYR A 103 -27.01 11.63 1.17
C TYR A 103 -27.11 10.43 2.12
N LEU A 104 -27.28 10.73 3.40
CA LEU A 104 -27.47 9.74 4.44
C LEU A 104 -28.93 9.78 4.93
N PRO A 105 -29.50 8.60 5.27
CA PRO A 105 -30.85 8.53 5.84
C PRO A 105 -30.89 8.90 7.33
N PHE A 106 -29.75 9.26 7.94
CA PHE A 106 -29.64 9.61 9.35
C PHE A 106 -28.71 10.81 9.56
N TYR A 107 -28.96 11.56 10.64
CA TYR A 107 -28.14 12.70 11.04
C TYR A 107 -26.86 12.24 11.74
N ILE A 108 -25.73 12.78 11.31
CA ILE A 108 -24.46 12.70 12.02
C ILE A 108 -24.03 14.13 12.40
N PRO A 109 -23.91 14.46 13.70
CA PRO A 109 -23.43 15.75 14.15
C PRO A 109 -22.08 16.11 13.50
N TYR A 110 -21.93 17.38 13.10
CA TYR A 110 -20.72 17.94 12.48
C TYR A 110 -20.34 17.39 11.09
N LEU A 111 -20.96 16.30 10.63
CA LEU A 111 -20.67 15.66 9.34
C LEU A 111 -21.81 15.76 8.34
N THR A 112 -23.00 16.16 8.76
CA THR A 112 -24.17 16.24 7.88
C THR A 112 -24.97 17.53 8.07
N VAL A 113 -25.60 18.00 6.99
CA VAL A 113 -26.51 19.14 6.96
C VAL A 113 -27.86 18.68 6.40
N LYS A 114 -28.95 19.14 7.01
CA LYS A 114 -30.30 18.79 6.54
C LYS A 114 -30.55 19.39 5.15
N SER A 115 -30.90 18.54 4.19
CA SER A 115 -31.28 18.93 2.84
C SER A 115 -32.78 19.24 2.75
N ASN A 116 -33.18 19.98 1.72
CA ASN A 116 -34.57 20.37 1.48
C ASN A 116 -35.52 19.17 1.29
N ASN A 117 -34.99 18.02 0.89
CA ASN A 117 -35.77 16.80 0.62
C ASN A 117 -35.93 15.90 1.86
N GLY A 118 -35.53 16.37 3.05
CA GLY A 118 -35.62 15.60 4.30
C GLY A 118 -34.45 14.63 4.55
N GLU A 119 -33.57 14.46 3.58
CA GLU A 119 -32.32 13.70 3.71
C GLU A 119 -31.18 14.54 4.30
N TYR A 120 -30.13 13.88 4.80
CA TYR A 120 -28.97 14.55 5.37
C TYR A 120 -27.80 14.52 4.38
N LEU A 121 -27.44 15.67 3.84
CA LEU A 121 -26.28 15.82 2.96
C LEU A 121 -24.99 15.73 3.79
N MET A 122 -24.09 14.84 3.41
CA MET A 122 -22.82 14.64 4.05
C MET A 122 -21.79 15.67 3.56
N LEU A 123 -21.18 16.37 4.51
CA LEU A 123 -20.12 17.33 4.22
C LEU A 123 -18.88 16.58 3.73
N ASN A 124 -18.25 17.10 2.67
CA ASN A 124 -17.08 16.50 2.02
C ASN A 124 -17.32 15.05 1.53
N GLY A 125 -18.47 14.77 0.92
CA GLY A 125 -18.81 13.44 0.38
C GLY A 125 -17.67 12.81 -0.44
N SER A 126 -17.06 13.58 -1.34
CA SER A 126 -15.91 13.14 -2.15
C SER A 126 -14.75 12.54 -1.36
N LEU A 127 -14.46 13.10 -0.18
CA LEU A 127 -13.37 12.62 0.69
C LEU A 127 -13.70 11.22 1.24
N PHE A 128 -14.94 11.00 1.63
CA PHE A 128 -15.37 9.71 2.17
C PHE A 128 -15.50 8.64 1.07
N GLU A 129 -15.99 9.01 -0.10
CA GLU A 129 -15.96 8.14 -1.29
C GLU A 129 -14.53 7.76 -1.67
N PHE A 130 -13.61 8.73 -1.61
CA PHE A 130 -12.19 8.46 -1.85
C PHE A 130 -11.62 7.48 -0.83
N ILE A 131 -11.83 7.69 0.48
CA ILE A 131 -11.37 6.77 1.52
C ILE A 131 -11.97 5.37 1.33
N ALA A 132 -13.26 5.27 1.00
CA ALA A 132 -13.91 3.98 0.78
C ALA A 132 -13.32 3.25 -0.44
N SER A 133 -13.18 3.95 -1.57
CA SER A 133 -12.59 3.39 -2.80
C SER A 133 -11.13 2.98 -2.59
N TYR A 134 -10.39 3.76 -1.81
CA TYR A 134 -9.04 3.45 -1.41
C TYR A 134 -8.96 2.14 -0.63
N ILE A 135 -9.77 1.97 0.41
CA ILE A 135 -9.77 0.74 1.22
C ILE A 135 -10.09 -0.47 0.33
N LEU A 136 -11.00 -0.28 -0.63
CA LEU A 136 -11.41 -1.32 -1.57
C LEU A 136 -10.29 -1.73 -2.55
N PHE A 137 -9.48 -0.78 -3.03
CA PHE A 137 -8.45 -1.06 -4.05
C PHE A 137 -7.01 -1.19 -3.53
N THR A 138 -6.71 -0.74 -2.31
CA THR A 138 -5.38 -0.89 -1.69
C THR A 138 -4.87 -2.34 -1.65
N PRO A 139 -5.71 -3.37 -1.43
CA PRO A 139 -5.25 -4.76 -1.54
C PRO A 139 -4.62 -5.09 -2.90
N LEU A 140 -5.03 -4.43 -3.99
CA LEU A 140 -4.49 -4.65 -5.34
C LEU A 140 -3.02 -4.18 -5.45
N SER A 141 -2.70 -3.03 -4.87
CA SER A 141 -1.34 -2.50 -4.83
C SER A 141 -0.44 -3.26 -3.84
N LEU A 142 -1.03 -3.91 -2.83
CA LEU A 142 -0.34 -4.68 -1.78
C LEU A 142 -0.20 -6.19 -2.04
N ARG A 143 -0.95 -6.77 -3.00
CA ARG A 143 -1.14 -8.23 -3.21
C ARG A 143 0.14 -9.06 -3.30
N SER A 144 1.28 -8.43 -3.57
CA SER A 144 2.57 -9.08 -3.61
C SER A 144 3.17 -9.53 -2.27
N ASN A 145 2.62 -9.06 -1.15
CA ASN A 145 3.13 -9.43 0.17
C ASN A 145 2.71 -10.84 0.61
N LEU A 146 1.76 -11.45 -0.12
CA LEU A 146 1.34 -12.83 0.09
C LEU A 146 1.98 -13.69 -1.00
N LYS A 147 3.23 -14.11 -0.78
CA LYS A 147 3.64 -15.43 -1.26
C LYS A 147 2.74 -16.42 -0.54
N THR A 148 1.77 -16.98 -1.26
CA THR A 148 1.27 -18.32 -0.96
C THR A 148 2.51 -19.22 -0.87
N ARG A 149 2.79 -19.66 0.35
CA ARG A 149 3.55 -20.89 0.59
C ARG A 149 2.77 -22.06 0.01
#